data_AF-A0A7J0E3L4-F1
#
_entry.id   AF-A0A7J0E3L4-F1
#
_cell.length_a   1.000
_cell.length_b   1.000
_cell.length_c   1.000
_cell.angle_alpha   90.00
_cell.angle_beta   90.00
_cell.angle_gamma   90.00
#
_symmetry.space_group_name_H-M   'P 1'
#
loop_
_entity.id
_entity.type
_entity.pdbx_description
1 polymer ?
#
loop_
_entity_poly.entity_id
_entity_poly.type
_entity_poly.pdbx_seq_one_letter_code
_entity_poly.pdbx_strand_id
1 'polypeptide(L)'
;MGVFTFVCRSSGGDWCAKQLSGDLEAAAASTYELQRRLVQLALSADSSGGVQTSFSLITPSSAVFQPSAAEAPPPEEKKPEKEESEDEDMGFSLFD
;
A
#
# COMPACT_ATOMS: atom_id res chain seq x y z
N MET A 1 -1.04 -3.26 -15.30
CA MET A 1 -0.95 -4.16 -14.12
C MET A 1 0.50 -4.61 -13.94
N GLY A 2 1.42 -3.66 -13.78
CA GLY A 2 2.82 -3.99 -13.51
C GLY A 2 3.07 -4.09 -12.00
N VAL A 3 3.77 -5.14 -11.57
CA VAL A 3 4.40 -5.15 -10.24
C VAL A 3 5.82 -4.67 -10.44
N PHE A 4 6.12 -3.49 -9.92
CA PHE A 4 7.50 -3.02 -9.90
C PHE A 4 8.20 -3.70 -8.73
N THR A 5 9.43 -4.15 -8.93
CA THR A 5 10.23 -4.71 -7.84
C THR A 5 11.47 -3.85 -7.69
N PHE A 6 11.70 -3.33 -6.50
CA PHE A 6 12.85 -2.51 -6.16
C PHE A 6 13.67 -3.19 -5.07
N VAL A 7 14.98 -3.19 -5.27
CA VAL A 7 15.95 -3.63 -4.28
C VAL A 7 16.43 -2.39 -3.53
N CYS A 8 16.11 -2.32 -2.24
CA CYS A 8 16.52 -1.25 -1.34
C CYS A 8 17.77 -1.67 -0.57
N ARG A 9 18.75 -0.79 -0.48
CA ARG A 9 20.00 -1.01 0.25
C ARG A 9 20.39 0.25 1.01
N SER A 10 20.78 0.08 2.26
CA SER A 10 21.37 1.13 3.08
C SER A 10 22.89 1.16 2.90
N SER A 11 23.46 2.33 2.66
CA SER A 11 24.89 2.57 2.57
C SER A 11 25.23 3.89 3.25
N GLY A 12 26.09 3.85 4.27
CA GLY A 12 26.63 5.07 4.90
C GLY A 12 25.63 5.98 5.62
N GLY A 13 24.39 5.51 5.87
CA GLY A 13 23.31 6.31 6.45
C GLY A 13 22.21 6.65 5.45
N ASP A 14 22.48 6.53 4.15
CA ASP A 14 21.51 6.77 3.09
C ASP A 14 20.91 5.45 2.59
N TRP A 15 19.64 5.50 2.18
CA TRP A 15 18.93 4.40 1.55
C TRP A 15 18.84 4.64 0.05
N CYS A 16 19.22 3.65 -0.74
CA CYS A 16 19.11 3.67 -2.19
C CYS A 16 18.26 2.49 -2.66
N ALA A 17 17.44 2.70 -3.67
CA ALA A 17 16.57 1.70 -4.26
C ALA A 17 16.72 1.70 -5.77
N LYS A 18 16.88 0.50 -6.32
CA LYS A 18 17.00 0.28 -7.77
C LYS A 18 15.94 -0.70 -8.21
N GLN A 19 15.23 -0.37 -9.28
CA GLN A 19 14.30 -1.31 -9.90
C GLN A 19 15.08 -2.54 -10.40
N LEU A 20 14.57 -3.73 -10.09
CA LEU A 20 15.14 -4.99 -10.55
C LEU A 20 15.01 -5.14 -12.08
N SER A 21 13.89 -4.68 -12.63
CA SER A 21 13.58 -4.73 -14.05
C SER A 21 13.16 -3.34 -14.54
N GLY A 22 14.12 -2.45 -14.79
CA GLY A 22 13.91 -1.09 -15.30
C GLY A 22 15.03 -0.13 -14.90
N ASP A 23 14.92 1.13 -15.32
CA ASP A 23 15.92 2.18 -15.06
C ASP A 23 15.49 3.16 -13.95
N LEU A 24 14.42 2.86 -13.20
CA LEU A 24 13.99 3.72 -12.10
C LEU A 24 14.85 3.46 -10.86
N GLU A 25 15.42 4.54 -10.34
CA GLU A 25 16.16 4.54 -9.09
C GLU A 25 15.79 5.73 -8.21
N ALA A 26 15.89 5.54 -6.89
CA ALA A 26 15.68 6.59 -5.91
C ALA A 26 16.67 6.45 -4.76
N ALA A 27 17.07 7.56 -4.17
CA ALA A 27 17.84 7.58 -2.94
C ALA A 27 17.17 8.53 -1.93
N ALA A 28 17.31 8.28 -0.64
CA ALA A 28 16.84 9.14 0.42
C ALA A 28 17.59 8.88 1.74
N ALA A 29 17.52 9.82 2.68
CA ALA A 29 18.18 9.68 3.98
C ALA A 29 17.49 8.67 4.91
N SER A 30 16.25 8.27 4.61
CA SER A 30 15.48 7.33 5.42
C SER A 30 14.59 6.43 4.56
N THR A 31 14.21 5.28 5.13
CA THR A 31 13.28 4.33 4.49
C THR A 31 11.94 4.99 4.15
N TYR A 32 11.48 5.92 4.98
CA TYR A 32 10.20 6.60 4.80
C TYR A 32 10.19 7.54 3.59
N GLU A 33 11.22 8.36 3.44
CA GLU A 33 11.36 9.21 2.26
C GLU A 33 11.57 8.39 0.98
N LEU A 34 12.34 7.30 1.09
CA LEU A 34 12.57 6.39 -0.02
C LEU A 34 11.26 5.75 -0.51
N GLN A 35 10.43 5.25 0.40
CA GLN A 35 9.12 4.69 0.06
C GLN A 35 8.25 5.68 -0.70
N ARG A 36 8.14 6.94 -0.22
CA ARG A 36 7.35 7.98 -0.89
C ARG A 36 7.89 8.31 -2.28
N ARG A 37 9.21 8.42 -2.44
CA ARG A 37 9.85 8.66 -3.74
C ARG A 37 9.56 7.52 -4.72
N LEU A 38 9.66 6.27 -4.27
CA LEU A 38 9.36 5.10 -5.09
C LEU A 38 7.87 5.04 -5.48
N VAL A 39 6.95 5.39 -4.57
CA VAL A 39 5.52 5.52 -4.89
C VAL A 39 5.29 6.58 -5.96
N GLN A 40 5.91 7.76 -5.83
CA GLN A 40 5.79 8.82 -6.83
C GLN A 40 6.35 8.40 -8.20
N LEU A 41 7.48 7.69 -8.22
CA LEU A 41 8.04 7.15 -9.45
C LEU A 41 7.13 6.10 -10.08
N ALA A 42 6.55 5.19 -9.27
CA ALA A 42 5.59 4.20 -9.75
C ALA A 42 4.31 4.86 -10.31
N LEU A 43 3.77 5.87 -9.64
CA LEU A 43 2.62 6.67 -10.12
C LEU A 43 2.93 7.43 -11.40
N SER A 44 4.15 7.95 -11.54
CA SER A 44 4.58 8.66 -12.75
C SER A 44 4.79 7.70 -13.91
N ALA A 45 5.28 6.49 -13.64
CA ALA A 45 5.54 5.46 -14.64
C ALA A 45 4.26 4.74 -15.11
N ASP A 46 3.31 4.51 -14.20
CA ASP A 46 2.03 3.84 -14.47
C ASP A 46 0.90 4.83 -14.12
N SER A 47 0.41 5.60 -15.11
CA SER A 47 -0.64 6.62 -14.94
C SER A 47 -2.04 6.06 -14.61
N SER A 48 -2.14 4.83 -14.10
CA SER A 48 -3.39 4.11 -13.88
C SER A 48 -3.55 3.65 -12.43
N GLY A 49 -4.38 4.35 -11.66
CA GLY A 49 -4.96 3.85 -10.40
C GLY A 49 -3.98 3.75 -9.22
N GLY A 50 -4.53 3.51 -8.04
CA GLY A 50 -3.79 3.51 -6.77
C GLY A 50 -2.56 2.59 -6.77
N VAL A 51 -1.56 2.96 -5.98
CA VAL A 51 -0.34 2.16 -5.85
C VAL A 51 -0.34 1.52 -4.47
N GLN A 52 -0.54 0.20 -4.43
CA GLN A 52 -0.36 -0.59 -3.22
C GLN A 52 1.11 -0.98 -3.12
N THR A 53 1.73 -0.74 -1.97
CA THR A 53 3.16 -1.02 -1.79
C THR A 53 3.40 -2.01 -0.68
N SER A 54 4.19 -3.04 -0.95
CA SER A 54 4.76 -3.90 0.07
C SER A 54 6.23 -3.52 0.33
N PHE A 55 6.62 -3.49 1.60
CA PHE A 55 7.99 -3.23 2.03
C PHE A 55 8.41 -4.30 3.03
N SER A 56 9.47 -5.04 2.69
CA SER A 56 10.00 -6.13 3.51
C SER A 56 11.49 -5.93 3.73
N LEU A 57 11.90 -5.81 4.99
CA LEU A 57 13.31 -5.78 5.37
C LEU A 57 13.86 -7.23 5.45
N ILE A 58 14.95 -7.50 4.75
CA ILE A 58 15.64 -8.80 4.78
C ILE A 58 16.79 -8.74 5.80
N THR A 59 17.46 -7.59 5.86
CA THR A 59 18.50 -7.28 6.84
C THR A 59 18.35 -5.82 7.27
N PRO A 60 18.97 -5.39 8.39
CA PRO A 60 18.95 -3.97 8.79
C PRO A 60 19.51 -3.00 7.72
N SER A 61 20.23 -3.52 6.71
CA SER A 61 20.80 -2.75 5.60
C SER A 61 20.23 -3.11 4.23
N SER A 62 19.24 -4.01 4.14
CA SER A 62 18.63 -4.39 2.86
C SER A 62 17.13 -4.64 2.98
N ALA A 63 16.39 -4.16 1.99
CA ALA A 63 14.95 -4.34 1.91
C ALA A 63 14.54 -4.60 0.46
N VAL A 64 13.34 -5.13 0.28
CA VAL A 64 12.68 -5.22 -1.01
C VAL A 64 11.40 -4.39 -0.93
N PHE A 65 11.18 -3.58 -1.96
CA PHE A 65 9.99 -2.74 -2.09
C PHE A 65 9.27 -3.11 -3.38
N GLN A 66 7.99 -3.47 -3.28
CA GLN A 66 7.20 -3.81 -4.45
C GLN A 66 5.93 -2.96 -4.46
N PRO A 67 5.91 -1.87 -5.24
CA PRO A 67 4.65 -1.23 -5.58
C PRO A 67 3.97 -2.04 -6.67
N SER A 68 2.83 -2.60 -6.34
CA SER A 68 1.85 -3.06 -7.31
C SER A 68 0.90 -1.90 -7.61
N ALA A 69 0.62 -1.68 -8.89
CA ALA A 69 -0.59 -0.95 -9.26
C ALA A 69 -1.78 -1.74 -8.72
N ALA A 70 -2.32 -1.31 -7.58
CA ALA A 70 -3.60 -1.79 -7.10
C ALA A 70 -4.64 -1.02 -7.88
N GLU A 71 -5.24 -1.71 -8.84
CA GLU A 71 -6.55 -1.34 -9.33
C GLU A 71 -7.42 -0.82 -8.15
N ALA A 72 -8.03 0.33 -8.39
CA ALA A 72 -8.69 1.18 -7.41
C ALA A 72 -9.40 0.39 -6.29
N PRO A 73 -9.31 0.81 -5.01
CA PRO A 73 -10.47 0.55 -4.17
C PRO A 73 -11.65 1.20 -4.91
N PRO A 74 -12.71 0.46 -5.29
CA PRO A 74 -13.90 1.13 -5.77
C PRO A 74 -14.22 2.21 -4.74
N PRO A 75 -14.48 3.47 -5.16
CA PRO A 75 -14.99 4.45 -4.24
C PRO A 75 -16.26 3.85 -3.65
N GLU A 76 -16.19 3.39 -2.40
CA GLU A 76 -17.37 3.11 -1.59
C GLU A 76 -18.14 4.43 -1.51
N GLU A 77 -19.12 4.55 -2.40
CA GLU A 77 -20.23 5.46 -2.26
C GLU A 77 -20.83 5.23 -0.88
N LYS A 78 -20.45 6.10 0.05
CA LYS A 78 -21.13 6.30 1.31
C LYS A 78 -22.56 6.80 1.02
N LYS A 79 -23.47 5.87 0.75
CA LYS A 79 -24.93 6.04 0.79
C LYS A 79 -25.54 4.74 1.34
N PRO A 80 -26.64 4.87 2.09
CA PRO A 80 -26.73 4.50 3.50
C PRO A 80 -27.09 3.03 3.73
N GLU A 81 -26.43 2.39 4.69
CA GLU A 81 -27.00 1.24 5.40
C GLU A 81 -28.27 1.72 6.10
N LYS A 82 -29.42 1.29 5.57
CA LYS A 82 -30.66 1.18 6.31
C LYS A 82 -31.01 -0.30 6.28
N GLU A 83 -30.72 -1.01 7.35
CA GLU A 83 -31.50 -2.13 7.87
C GLU A 83 -30.90 -2.60 9.20
N GLU A 84 -31.74 -3.20 10.03
CA GLU A 84 -31.62 -3.43 11.48
C GLU A 84 -31.95 -2.17 12.32
N SER A 85 -33.04 -2.11 13.10
CA SER A 85 -33.74 -3.17 13.83
C SER A 85 -35.20 -2.76 14.08
N GLU A 86 -36.16 -3.57 13.64
CA GLU A 86 -37.53 -3.56 14.14
C GLU A 86 -38.07 -5.00 13.98
N ASP A 87 -38.77 -5.51 15.00
CA ASP A 87 -39.16 -6.93 15.20
C ASP A 87 -37.95 -7.84 15.52
N GLU A 88 -37.57 -8.11 16.76
CA GLU A 88 -38.17 -9.21 17.55
C GLU A 88 -37.90 -9.09 19.08
N ASP A 89 -37.44 -7.95 19.60
CA ASP A 89 -37.31 -7.74 21.06
C ASP A 89 -38.63 -7.23 21.71
N MET A 90 -39.77 -7.60 21.13
CA MET A 90 -41.08 -7.59 21.80
C MET A 90 -41.36 -8.97 22.47
N GLY A 91 -40.32 -9.59 23.04
CA GLY A 91 -40.35 -10.91 23.67
C GLY A 91 -40.24 -10.87 25.19
N PHE A 92 -41.03 -10.00 25.81
CA PHE A 92 -41.25 -9.92 27.26
C PHE A 92 -41.96 -11.20 27.79
N SER A 93 -41.43 -12.43 27.60
CA SER A 93 -42.02 -13.72 28.08
C SER A 93 -41.15 -15.01 27.88
N LEU A 94 -39.82 -15.03 28.08
CA LEU A 94 -39.09 -16.33 28.06
C LEU A 94 -38.12 -16.60 29.21
N PHE A 95 -38.13 -15.75 30.24
CA PHE A 95 -37.70 -16.14 31.59
C PHE A 95 -38.75 -15.62 32.59
N ASP A 96 -39.96 -16.16 32.43
CA ASP A 96 -40.70 -16.68 33.59
C ASP A 96 -40.09 -18.04 33.95
#